data_AF-A0A524DZZ4-F1
#
_entry.id   AF-A0A524DZZ4-F1
#
_cell.length_a   1.000
_cell.length_b   1.000
_cell.length_c   1.000
_cell.angle_alpha   90.00
_cell.angle_beta   90.00
_cell.angle_gamma   90.00
#
_symmetry.space_group_name_H-M   'P 1'
#
loop_
_entity.id
_entity.type
_entity.pdbx_description
1 polymer ?
#
loop_
_entity_poly.entity_id
_entity_poly.type
_entity_poly.pdbx_seq_one_letter_code
_entity_poly.pdbx_strand_id
1 'polypeptide(L)'
;MSLNLKEINDEDKGIIAPCGILCLGCDAHLGEGVEAARNLIKIWEGFNILDVSQATGLNAKAIKTTLNTLKKYIKMNEKGNCPGCYINPGPPSTICGIAKCVKSKGFWTCAECEEHDPESESPCPNINMKSFPMSDKGQMSKLICARYGRNNVDNLKRCREIGYKAFIKEAREKVAKGWRTWQVISKDMVFTEAMKK
;
A
#
# COMPACT_ATOMS: atom_id res chain seq x y z
N MET A 1 0.00 15.56 22.09
CA MET A 1 1.44 15.47 21.76
C MET A 1 1.66 16.16 20.42
N SER A 2 2.76 16.88 20.22
CA SER A 2 3.11 17.36 18.88
C SER A 2 3.79 16.25 18.10
N LEU A 3 3.24 15.86 16.96
CA LEU A 3 3.92 14.97 16.02
C LEU A 3 5.06 15.73 15.35
N ASN A 4 6.28 15.19 15.40
CA ASN A 4 7.44 15.87 14.84
C ASN A 4 8.25 14.93 13.94
N LEU A 5 8.38 15.29 12.67
CA LEU A 5 9.17 14.55 11.68
C LEU A 5 10.66 14.41 12.08
N LYS A 6 11.21 15.35 12.87
CA LYS A 6 12.60 15.30 13.34
C LYS A 6 12.87 14.15 14.31
N GLU A 7 11.83 13.54 14.87
CA GLU A 7 11.94 12.42 15.81
C GLU A 7 12.04 11.06 15.09
N ILE A 8 12.04 11.06 13.75
CA ILE A 8 11.96 9.87 12.90
C ILE A 8 13.27 9.65 12.18
N ASN A 9 13.87 8.48 12.41
CA ASN A 9 15.07 8.06 11.72
C ASN A 9 14.78 7.87 10.22
N ASP A 10 15.79 8.07 9.37
CA ASP A 10 15.61 7.95 7.92
C ASP A 10 15.13 6.56 7.49
N GLU A 11 15.56 5.52 8.19
CA GLU A 11 15.13 4.13 7.98
C GLU A 11 13.64 3.88 8.30
N ASP A 12 13.06 4.68 9.20
CA ASP A 12 11.66 4.52 9.63
C ASP A 12 10.67 5.26 8.72
N LYS A 13 11.17 6.18 7.87
CA LYS A 13 10.33 7.01 7.00
C LYS A 13 9.51 6.20 5.99
N GLY A 14 9.91 4.96 5.72
CA GLY A 14 9.21 4.02 4.84
C GLY A 14 8.12 3.20 5.54
N ILE A 15 7.95 3.29 6.86
CA ILE A 15 7.05 2.39 7.63
C ILE A 15 5.58 2.73 7.42
N ILE A 16 5.23 4.01 7.31
CA ILE A 16 3.85 4.47 7.14
C ILE A 16 3.77 5.45 5.97
N ALA A 17 2.73 5.30 5.15
CA ALA A 17 2.44 6.22 4.06
C ALA A 17 1.83 7.53 4.60
N PRO A 18 1.91 8.64 3.83
CA PRO A 18 1.24 9.89 4.18
C PRO A 18 -0.25 9.76 4.54
N CYS A 19 -0.95 8.81 3.91
CA CYS A 19 -2.37 8.53 4.13
C CYS A 19 -2.67 7.53 5.26
N GLY A 20 -1.65 7.03 5.97
CA GLY A 20 -1.81 6.12 7.10
C GLY A 20 -1.71 4.62 6.78
N ILE A 21 -1.50 4.25 5.52
CA ILE A 21 -1.28 2.84 5.17
C ILE A 21 0.02 2.38 5.83
N LEU A 22 -0.01 1.26 6.56
CA LEU A 22 1.19 0.68 7.14
C LEU A 22 2.00 -0.03 6.03
N CYS A 23 2.94 0.71 5.44
CA CYS A 23 3.83 0.24 4.38
C CYS A 23 4.70 -0.93 4.85
N LEU A 24 5.07 -0.98 6.13
CA LEU A 24 5.87 -2.07 6.69
C LEU A 24 5.23 -3.46 6.52
N GLY A 25 3.90 -3.55 6.48
CA GLY A 25 3.18 -4.81 6.22
C GLY A 25 2.75 -4.99 4.77
N CYS A 26 3.14 -4.09 3.86
CA CYS A 26 2.75 -4.12 2.46
C CYS A 26 3.62 -5.11 1.68
N ASP A 27 2.98 -5.92 0.85
CA ASP A 27 3.68 -6.89 0.01
C ASP A 27 4.73 -6.25 -0.92
N ALA A 28 4.42 -5.10 -1.52
CA ALA A 28 5.37 -4.38 -2.37
C ALA A 28 6.61 -3.88 -1.60
N HIS A 29 6.51 -3.72 -0.27
CA HIS A 29 7.62 -3.33 0.60
C HIS A 29 8.40 -4.54 1.11
N LEU A 30 7.71 -5.63 1.44
CA LEU A 30 8.31 -6.85 1.99
C LEU A 30 8.91 -7.76 0.91
N GLY A 31 8.30 -7.84 -0.27
CA GLY A 31 8.72 -8.71 -1.37
C GLY A 31 8.24 -10.16 -1.25
N GLU A 32 7.42 -10.50 -0.26
CA GLU A 32 6.94 -11.87 0.01
C GLU A 32 6.22 -12.49 -1.21
N GLY A 33 5.36 -11.72 -1.87
CA GLY A 33 4.64 -12.15 -3.07
C GLY A 33 5.58 -12.40 -4.25
N VAL A 34 6.65 -11.60 -4.39
CA VAL A 34 7.67 -11.80 -5.43
C VAL A 34 8.47 -13.07 -5.17
N GLU A 35 8.84 -13.33 -3.91
CA GLU A 35 9.50 -14.58 -3.52
C GLU A 35 8.60 -15.79 -3.76
N ALA A 36 7.32 -15.70 -3.38
CA ALA A 36 6.33 -16.74 -3.64
C ALA A 36 6.17 -16.99 -5.15
N ALA A 37 6.14 -15.94 -5.98
CA ALA A 37 6.06 -16.05 -7.43
C ALA A 37 7.30 -16.74 -8.02
N ARG A 38 8.51 -16.41 -7.56
CA ARG A 38 9.76 -17.07 -7.97
C ARG A 38 9.73 -18.56 -7.63
N ASN A 39 9.32 -18.89 -6.41
CA ASN A 39 9.22 -20.28 -5.95
C ASN A 39 8.20 -21.07 -6.78
N LEU A 40 7.03 -20.48 -7.04
CA LEU A 40 5.99 -21.12 -7.84
C LEU A 40 6.46 -21.40 -9.28
N ILE A 41 7.10 -20.42 -9.93
CA ILE A 41 7.69 -20.60 -11.27
C ILE A 41 8.71 -21.73 -11.25
N LYS A 42 9.65 -21.73 -10.28
CA LYS A 42 10.67 -22.78 -10.16
C LYS A 42 10.04 -24.17 -10.06
N ILE A 43 9.01 -24.32 -9.24
CA ILE A 43 8.32 -25.61 -9.05
C ILE A 43 7.57 -26.01 -10.32
N TRP A 44 6.77 -25.12 -10.90
CA TRP A 44 5.93 -25.42 -12.06
C TRP A 44 6.75 -25.69 -13.33
N GLU A 45 7.80 -24.91 -13.57
CA GLU A 45 8.71 -25.14 -14.70
C GLU A 45 9.56 -26.40 -14.48
N GLY A 46 10.05 -26.64 -13.26
CA GLY A 46 10.81 -27.84 -12.92
C GLY A 46 10.00 -29.15 -13.04
N PHE A 47 8.71 -29.09 -12.70
CA PHE A 47 7.77 -30.20 -12.90
C PHE A 47 7.30 -30.34 -14.36
N ASN A 48 7.60 -29.36 -15.22
CA ASN A 48 7.06 -29.24 -16.56
C ASN A 48 5.51 -29.33 -16.58
N ILE A 49 4.87 -28.50 -15.76
CA ILE A 49 3.40 -28.53 -15.58
C ILE A 49 2.62 -28.40 -16.90
N LEU A 50 3.22 -27.80 -17.94
CA LEU A 50 2.60 -27.68 -19.26
C LEU A 50 2.46 -29.01 -19.98
N ASP A 51 3.47 -29.88 -19.88
CA ASP A 51 3.47 -31.20 -20.50
C ASP A 51 2.39 -32.11 -19.89
N VAL A 52 2.30 -32.12 -18.56
CA VAL A 52 1.31 -32.93 -17.85
C VAL A 52 -0.09 -32.33 -17.84
N SER A 53 -0.25 -31.09 -18.33
CA SER A 53 -1.52 -30.35 -18.22
C SER A 53 -2.71 -31.10 -18.83
N GLN A 54 -2.51 -31.81 -19.94
CA GLN A 54 -3.54 -32.64 -20.56
C GLN A 54 -3.94 -33.82 -19.67
N ALA A 55 -2.96 -34.51 -19.07
CA ALA A 55 -3.21 -35.65 -18.19
C ALA A 55 -3.91 -35.24 -16.89
N THR A 56 -3.68 -34.02 -16.40
CA THR A 56 -4.29 -33.49 -15.18
C THR A 56 -5.57 -32.69 -15.43
N GLY A 57 -6.02 -32.55 -16.69
CA GLY A 57 -7.20 -31.75 -17.05
C GLY A 57 -7.02 -30.23 -16.84
N LEU A 58 -5.78 -29.75 -16.76
CA LEU A 58 -5.48 -28.33 -16.59
C LEU A 58 -5.44 -27.61 -17.95
N ASN A 59 -5.85 -26.34 -17.96
CA ASN A 59 -5.83 -25.54 -19.18
C ASN A 59 -4.41 -25.01 -19.47
N ALA A 60 -3.75 -25.57 -20.49
CA ALA A 60 -2.41 -25.18 -20.93
C ALA A 60 -2.26 -23.68 -21.24
N LYS A 61 -3.27 -23.05 -21.85
CA LYS A 61 -3.25 -21.60 -22.15
C LYS A 61 -3.28 -20.78 -20.85
N ALA A 62 -4.10 -21.19 -19.88
CA ALA A 62 -4.17 -20.54 -18.58
C ALA A 62 -2.84 -20.67 -17.80
N ILE A 63 -2.20 -21.83 -17.84
CA ILE A 63 -0.87 -22.04 -17.24
C ILE A 63 0.16 -21.09 -17.87
N LYS A 64 0.26 -21.05 -19.21
CA LYS A 64 1.19 -20.13 -19.92
C LYS A 64 0.93 -18.68 -19.54
N THR A 65 -0.34 -18.29 -19.46
CA THR A 65 -0.75 -16.93 -19.09
C THR A 65 -0.33 -16.60 -17.66
N THR A 66 -0.55 -17.53 -16.73
CA THR A 66 -0.17 -17.39 -15.32
C THR A 66 1.34 -17.24 -15.16
N LEU A 67 2.14 -18.11 -15.76
CA LEU A 67 3.60 -18.02 -15.72
C LEU A 67 4.10 -16.69 -16.29
N ASN A 68 3.52 -16.23 -17.41
CA ASN A 68 3.87 -14.93 -18.00
C ASN A 68 3.52 -13.76 -17.08
N THR A 69 2.37 -13.81 -16.40
CA THR A 69 1.97 -12.81 -15.41
C THR A 69 2.92 -12.78 -14.22
N LEU A 70 3.28 -13.94 -13.67
CA LEU A 70 4.22 -14.05 -12.56
C LEU A 70 5.61 -13.51 -12.94
N LYS A 71 6.11 -13.85 -14.14
CA LYS A 71 7.38 -13.31 -14.66
C LYS A 71 7.36 -11.78 -14.79
N LYS A 72 6.26 -11.21 -15.30
CA LYS A 72 6.07 -9.75 -15.36
C LYS A 72 6.03 -9.12 -13.97
N TYR A 73 5.34 -9.74 -13.02
CA TYR A 73 5.25 -9.26 -11.66
C TYR A 73 6.62 -9.29 -10.95
N ILE A 74 7.42 -10.35 -11.13
CA ILE A 74 8.80 -10.40 -10.64
C ILE A 74 9.67 -9.31 -11.28
N LYS A 75 9.51 -9.09 -12.60
CA LYS A 75 10.22 -8.06 -13.35
C LYS A 75 9.97 -6.65 -12.79
N MET A 76 8.75 -6.37 -12.35
CA MET A 76 8.42 -5.09 -11.71
C MET A 76 9.24 -4.82 -10.44
N ASN A 77 9.78 -5.86 -9.80
CA ASN A 77 10.60 -5.76 -8.59
C ASN A 77 12.12 -5.85 -8.86
N GLU A 78 12.58 -5.82 -10.12
CA GLU A 78 14.02 -5.87 -10.46
C GLU A 78 14.82 -4.70 -9.85
N LYS A 79 14.16 -3.57 -9.60
CA LYS A 79 14.75 -2.39 -8.96
C LYS A 79 14.74 -2.44 -7.44
N GLY A 80 14.34 -3.58 -6.86
CA GLY A 80 14.17 -3.75 -5.42
C GLY A 80 12.77 -3.40 -4.93
N ASN A 81 12.52 -3.74 -3.67
CA ASN A 81 11.23 -3.53 -3.02
C ASN A 81 10.89 -2.03 -2.89
N CYS A 82 9.59 -1.73 -2.84
CA CYS A 82 9.08 -0.37 -2.66
C CYS A 82 9.58 0.20 -1.32
N PRO A 83 10.33 1.33 -1.32
CA PRO A 83 10.87 1.90 -0.09
C PRO A 83 9.84 2.71 0.72
N GLY A 84 8.58 2.74 0.28
CA GLY A 84 7.51 3.53 0.89
C GLY A 84 7.36 4.92 0.25
N CYS A 85 6.14 5.43 0.31
CA CYS A 85 5.72 6.64 -0.42
C CYS A 85 6.48 7.92 -0.02
N TYR A 86 7.07 7.95 1.17
CA TYR A 86 7.82 9.09 1.66
C TYR A 86 9.29 9.10 1.17
N ILE A 87 9.96 7.93 1.16
CA ILE A 87 11.38 7.82 0.82
C ILE A 87 11.61 7.99 -0.68
N ASN A 88 10.92 7.20 -1.51
CA ASN A 88 10.99 7.33 -2.96
C ASN A 88 9.57 7.24 -3.54
N PRO A 89 8.95 8.38 -3.85
CA PRO A 89 7.62 8.37 -4.43
C PRO A 89 7.70 7.75 -5.83
N GLY A 90 7.30 6.49 -5.93
CA GLY A 90 7.10 5.84 -7.23
C GLY A 90 6.05 6.59 -8.07
N PRO A 91 5.86 6.21 -9.35
CA PRO A 91 4.92 6.89 -10.25
C PRO A 91 3.50 7.11 -9.68
N PRO A 92 2.91 6.20 -8.89
CA PRO A 92 1.62 6.47 -8.25
C PRO A 92 1.64 7.61 -7.23
N SER A 93 2.76 7.82 -6.53
CA SER A 93 2.90 8.86 -5.52
C SER A 93 3.13 10.25 -6.12
N THR A 94 3.66 10.35 -7.35
CA THR A 94 3.86 11.65 -8.03
C THR A 94 2.56 12.29 -8.49
N ILE A 95 1.52 11.48 -8.71
CA ILE A 95 0.16 11.97 -9.03
C ILE A 95 -0.75 12.05 -7.80
N CYS A 96 -0.38 11.41 -6.68
CA CYS A 96 -1.19 11.33 -5.47
C CYS A 96 -1.41 12.70 -4.80
N GLY A 97 -2.67 13.12 -4.67
CA GLY A 97 -3.04 14.38 -4.03
C GLY A 97 -2.64 14.46 -2.56
N ILE A 98 -2.73 13.34 -1.82
CA ILE A 98 -2.33 13.28 -0.41
C ILE A 98 -0.82 13.49 -0.27
N ALA A 99 -0.01 12.77 -1.05
CA ALA A 99 1.45 12.87 -0.98
C ALA A 99 1.93 14.30 -1.28
N LYS A 100 1.34 14.95 -2.29
CA LYS A 100 1.62 16.36 -2.62
C LYS A 100 1.25 17.29 -1.47
N CYS A 101 0.07 17.13 -0.87
CA CYS A 101 -0.41 17.98 0.20
C CYS A 101 0.43 17.84 1.49
N VAL A 102 0.75 16.61 1.88
CA VAL A 102 1.61 16.34 3.04
C VAL A 102 3.00 16.96 2.84
N LYS A 103 3.58 16.77 1.64
CA LYS A 103 4.87 17.39 1.29
C LYS A 103 4.82 18.92 1.34
N SER A 104 3.78 19.55 0.81
CA SER A 104 3.67 21.02 0.81
C SER A 104 3.47 21.61 2.21
N LYS A 105 2.86 20.86 3.13
CA LYS A 105 2.69 21.26 4.53
C LYS A 105 3.91 20.92 5.41
N GLY A 106 4.91 20.23 4.87
CA GLY A 106 6.08 19.78 5.64
C GLY A 106 5.79 18.63 6.61
N PHE A 107 4.67 17.93 6.42
CA PHE A 107 4.24 16.83 7.28
C PHE A 107 4.87 15.49 6.86
N TRP A 108 4.87 14.52 7.76
CA TRP A 108 5.09 13.12 7.42
C TRP A 108 3.80 12.44 6.97
N THR A 109 2.72 12.66 7.72
CA THR A 109 1.42 12.04 7.47
C THR A 109 0.25 13.00 7.71
N CYS A 110 -0.95 12.60 7.29
CA CYS A 110 -2.18 13.33 7.58
C CYS A 110 -2.49 13.44 9.09
N ALA A 111 -1.82 12.67 9.96
CA ALA A 111 -1.99 12.76 11.41
C ALA A 111 -1.59 14.15 11.95
N GLU A 112 -0.67 14.86 11.28
CA GLU A 112 -0.26 16.23 11.63
C GLU A 112 -1.27 17.31 11.19
N CYS A 113 -2.22 16.96 10.31
CA CYS A 113 -3.18 17.93 9.78
C CYS A 113 -4.36 18.12 10.74
N GLU A 114 -4.55 19.32 11.29
CA GLU A 114 -5.67 19.63 12.20
C GLU A 114 -7.04 19.46 11.55
N GLU A 115 -7.16 19.76 10.26
CA GLU A 115 -8.39 19.58 9.49
C GLU A 115 -8.75 18.10 9.23
N HIS A 116 -7.83 17.17 9.47
CA HIS A 116 -8.08 15.76 9.22
C HIS A 116 -8.86 15.14 10.39
N ASP A 117 -10.08 14.67 10.11
CA ASP A 117 -10.99 14.12 11.10
C ASP A 117 -11.13 12.59 10.93
N PRO A 118 -10.53 11.78 11.83
CA PRO A 118 -10.59 10.33 11.72
C PRO A 118 -11.97 9.74 11.99
N GLU A 119 -12.89 10.48 12.61
CA GLU A 119 -14.24 10.02 12.91
C GLU A 119 -15.23 10.29 11.75
N SER A 120 -14.86 11.17 10.82
CA SER A 120 -15.69 11.51 9.65
C SER A 120 -15.69 10.40 8.59
N GLU A 121 -16.81 10.25 7.86
CA GLU A 121 -16.87 9.43 6.65
C GLU A 121 -15.88 9.90 5.57
N SER A 122 -15.56 11.19 5.56
CA SER A 122 -14.53 11.78 4.70
C SER A 122 -13.45 12.44 5.53
N PRO A 123 -12.40 11.69 5.93
CA PRO A 123 -11.40 12.20 6.86
C PRO A 123 -10.62 13.42 6.38
N CYS A 124 -10.55 13.64 5.07
CA CYS A 124 -10.07 14.91 4.53
C CYS A 124 -11.28 15.73 4.05
N PRO A 125 -11.54 16.92 4.63
CA PRO A 125 -12.71 17.74 4.27
C PRO A 125 -12.56 18.40 2.89
N ASN A 126 -11.35 18.45 2.36
CA ASN A 126 -11.01 19.16 1.14
C ASN A 126 -11.17 18.28 -0.11
N ILE A 127 -12.41 17.87 -0.41
CA ILE A 127 -12.76 17.12 -1.63
C ILE A 127 -13.08 18.08 -2.77
N ASN A 128 -12.45 17.87 -3.93
CA ASN A 128 -12.91 18.45 -5.19
C ASN A 128 -13.51 17.36 -6.08
N MET A 129 -14.83 17.28 -6.24
CA MET A 129 -15.48 16.23 -7.04
C MET A 129 -15.18 16.30 -8.55
N LYS A 130 -14.64 17.42 -9.06
CA LYS A 130 -14.34 17.62 -10.49
C LYS A 130 -12.94 17.15 -10.90
N SER A 131 -12.10 16.79 -9.94
CA SER A 131 -10.75 16.31 -10.21
C SER A 131 -10.71 14.81 -10.44
N PHE A 132 -9.64 14.35 -11.09
CA PHE A 132 -9.31 12.93 -11.14
C PHE A 132 -9.10 12.37 -9.71
N PRO A 133 -9.69 11.21 -9.35
CA PRO A 133 -9.72 10.75 -7.96
C PRO A 133 -8.36 10.62 -7.26
N MET A 134 -7.31 10.21 -7.99
CA MET A 134 -5.98 10.08 -7.40
C MET A 134 -5.28 11.41 -7.17
N SER A 135 -5.61 12.46 -7.95
CA SER A 135 -4.89 13.74 -7.90
C SER A 135 -5.41 14.71 -6.86
N ASP A 136 -6.65 14.52 -6.39
CA ASP A 136 -7.20 15.25 -5.25
C ASP A 136 -7.01 14.50 -3.94
N LYS A 137 -6.60 15.25 -2.90
CA LYS A 137 -6.33 14.70 -1.57
C LYS A 137 -7.59 14.14 -0.90
N GLY A 138 -8.74 14.80 -1.07
CA GLY A 138 -10.00 14.38 -0.49
C GLY A 138 -10.52 13.11 -1.16
N GLN A 139 -10.61 13.11 -2.49
CA GLN A 139 -11.01 11.93 -3.25
C GLN A 139 -10.07 10.74 -3.03
N MET A 140 -8.75 10.97 -3.05
CA MET A 140 -7.78 9.93 -2.78
C MET A 140 -7.91 9.41 -1.34
N SER A 141 -8.19 10.28 -0.36
CA SER A 141 -8.44 9.86 1.03
C SER A 141 -9.64 8.92 1.10
N LYS A 142 -10.74 9.26 0.42
CA LYS A 142 -11.93 8.40 0.34
C LYS A 142 -11.62 7.06 -0.32
N LEU A 143 -10.86 7.07 -1.41
CA LEU A 143 -10.45 5.85 -2.13
C LEU A 143 -9.60 4.92 -1.26
N ILE A 144 -8.63 5.49 -0.53
CA ILE A 144 -7.79 4.75 0.41
C ILE A 144 -8.63 4.21 1.57
N CYS A 145 -9.52 5.01 2.17
CA CYS A 145 -10.38 4.54 3.26
C CYS A 145 -11.23 3.34 2.83
N ALA A 146 -11.83 3.40 1.63
CA ALA A 146 -12.59 2.30 1.06
C ALA A 146 -11.72 1.06 0.80
N ARG A 147 -10.51 1.23 0.24
CA ARG A 147 -9.61 0.11 -0.05
C ARG A 147 -9.08 -0.57 1.19
N TYR A 148 -8.76 0.16 2.26
CA TYR A 148 -8.08 -0.38 3.44
C TYR A 148 -9.01 -0.56 4.64
N GLY A 149 -10.33 -0.53 4.42
CA GLY A 149 -11.32 -0.69 5.48
C GLY A 149 -11.14 0.30 6.63
N ARG A 150 -10.73 1.54 6.30
CA ARG A 150 -10.35 2.60 7.26
C ARG A 150 -9.17 2.28 8.20
N ASN A 151 -8.48 1.15 8.07
CA ASN A 151 -7.30 0.85 8.89
C ASN A 151 -6.22 1.95 8.78
N ASN A 152 -6.13 2.61 7.63
CA ASN A 152 -5.24 3.74 7.45
C ASN A 152 -5.58 4.91 8.38
N VAL A 153 -6.87 5.16 8.64
CA VAL A 153 -7.35 6.19 9.56
C VAL A 153 -7.04 5.82 11.00
N ASP A 154 -7.25 4.55 11.38
CA ASP A 154 -6.91 4.04 12.71
C ASP A 154 -5.41 4.23 13.00
N ASN A 155 -4.55 3.96 12.02
CA ASN A 155 -3.11 4.17 12.17
C ASN A 155 -2.77 5.67 12.35
N LEU A 156 -3.42 6.58 11.62
CA LEU A 156 -3.22 8.03 11.78
C LEU A 156 -3.70 8.53 13.14
N LYS A 157 -4.87 8.06 13.60
CA LYS A 157 -5.40 8.33 14.94
C LYS A 157 -4.43 7.84 15.99
N ARG A 158 -3.94 6.60 15.85
CA ARG A 158 -2.95 6.02 16.76
C ARG A 158 -1.67 6.84 16.79
N CYS A 159 -1.16 7.30 15.65
CA CYS A 159 -0.02 8.22 15.61
C CYS A 159 -0.27 9.46 16.49
N ARG A 160 -1.44 10.12 16.38
CA ARG A 160 -1.77 11.30 17.21
C ARG A 160 -1.79 10.99 18.71
N GLU A 161 -2.30 9.82 19.09
CA GLU A 161 -2.45 9.41 20.49
C GLU A 161 -1.12 9.14 21.17
N ILE A 162 -0.24 8.34 20.54
CA ILE A 162 0.97 7.82 21.18
C ILE A 162 2.27 8.41 20.63
N GLY A 163 2.18 9.23 19.58
CA GLY A 163 3.34 9.75 18.87
C GLY A 163 3.96 8.73 17.91
N TYR A 164 4.70 9.24 16.93
CA TYR A 164 5.27 8.41 15.86
C TYR A 164 6.27 7.38 16.38
N LYS A 165 7.14 7.73 17.32
CA LYS A 165 8.16 6.81 17.85
C LYS A 165 7.54 5.57 18.49
N ALA A 166 6.50 5.76 19.30
CA ALA A 166 5.78 4.65 19.92
C ALA A 166 4.99 3.86 18.87
N PHE A 167 4.35 4.54 17.92
CA PHE A 167 3.63 3.90 16.83
C PHE A 167 4.54 3.01 15.96
N ILE A 168 5.74 3.47 15.61
CA ILE A 168 6.71 2.69 14.83
C ILE A 168 7.05 1.38 15.55
N LYS A 169 7.29 1.45 16.87
CA LYS A 169 7.54 0.25 17.68
C LYS A 169 6.34 -0.71 17.64
N GLU A 170 5.14 -0.20 17.88
CA GLU A 170 3.90 -0.98 17.82
C GLU A 170 3.69 -1.63 16.44
N ALA A 171 3.95 -0.88 15.37
CA ALA A 171 3.84 -1.35 14.00
C ALA A 171 4.83 -2.46 13.68
N ARG A 172 6.08 -2.35 14.13
CA ARG A 172 7.10 -3.40 13.97
C ARG A 172 6.69 -4.68 14.70
N GLU A 173 6.22 -4.57 15.94
CA GLU A 173 5.72 -5.72 16.71
C GLU A 173 4.50 -6.36 16.03
N LYS A 174 3.57 -5.55 15.52
CA LYS A 174 2.38 -6.01 14.79
C LYS A 174 2.74 -6.81 13.54
N VAL A 175 3.67 -6.32 12.72
CA VAL A 175 4.15 -7.00 11.51
C VAL A 175 4.94 -8.27 11.86
N ALA A 176 5.77 -8.23 12.91
CA ALA A 176 6.51 -9.40 13.39
C ALA A 176 5.58 -10.54 13.85
N LYS A 177 4.39 -10.22 14.38
CA LYS A 177 3.33 -11.18 14.73
C LYS A 177 2.52 -11.68 13.53
N GLY A 178 2.94 -11.37 12.31
CA GLY A 178 2.31 -11.87 11.08
C GLY A 178 1.20 -10.98 10.51
N TRP A 179 1.02 -9.76 11.03
CA TRP A 179 0.10 -8.82 10.40
C TRP A 179 0.60 -8.40 9.02
N ARG A 180 -0.30 -8.34 8.04
CA ARG A 180 -0.01 -7.87 6.69
C ARG A 180 -1.13 -6.99 6.17
N THR A 181 -0.78 -6.05 5.30
CA THR A 181 -1.74 -5.07 4.78
C THR A 181 -2.85 -5.72 3.97
N TRP A 182 -2.61 -6.86 3.31
CA TRP A 182 -3.65 -7.58 2.57
C TRP A 182 -4.78 -8.11 3.47
N GLN A 183 -4.58 -8.23 4.79
CA GLN A 183 -5.62 -8.64 5.74
C GLN A 183 -6.71 -7.59 5.94
N VAL A 184 -6.44 -6.32 5.59
CA VAL A 184 -7.37 -5.19 5.73
C VAL A 184 -7.79 -4.60 4.37
N ILE A 185 -7.30 -5.16 3.26
CA ILE A 185 -7.71 -4.71 1.92
C ILE A 185 -9.12 -5.23 1.61
N SER A 186 -9.99 -4.33 1.13
CA SER A 186 -11.35 -4.66 0.70
C SER A 186 -11.35 -5.71 -0.41
N LYS A 187 -12.38 -6.58 -0.38
CA LYS A 187 -12.67 -7.54 -1.45
C LYS A 187 -13.24 -6.87 -2.70
N ASP A 188 -13.72 -5.63 -2.58
CA ASP A 188 -14.28 -4.87 -3.69
C ASP A 188 -13.18 -4.31 -4.61
N MET A 189 -13.52 -4.17 -5.89
CA MET A 189 -12.62 -3.63 -6.92
C MET A 189 -12.55 -2.09 -6.89
N VAL A 190 -12.27 -1.53 -5.72
CA VAL A 190 -12.35 -0.09 -5.38
C VAL A 190 -11.66 0.80 -6.42
N PHE A 191 -10.43 0.46 -6.84
CA PHE A 191 -9.71 1.24 -7.84
C PHE A 191 -10.32 1.11 -9.24
N THR A 192 -10.75 -0.08 -9.65
CA THR A 192 -11.38 -0.27 -10.96
C THR A 192 -12.65 0.54 -11.08
N GLU A 193 -13.50 0.53 -10.05
CA GLU A 193 -14.75 1.31 -10.06
C GLU A 193 -14.52 2.82 -10.01
N ALA A 194 -13.49 3.27 -9.29
CA ALA A 194 -13.13 4.69 -9.26
C ALA A 194 -12.59 5.21 -10.61
N MET A 195 -11.96 4.35 -11.40
CA MET A 195 -11.35 4.70 -12.69
C MET A 195 -12.34 4.66 -13.87
N LYS A 196 -13.57 4.15 -13.67
CA LYS A 196 -14.63 4.16 -14.68
C LYS A 196 -15.41 5.50 -14.74
N LYS A 197 -15.24 6.34 -13.72
CA LYS A 197 -15.91 7.65 -13.58
C LYS A 197 -15.04 8.77 -14.12
#